data_AF-A0A9E2NWE9-F1
#
_entry.id   AF-A0A9E2NWE9-F1
#
_cell.length_a   1.000
_cell.length_b   1.000
_cell.length_c   1.000
_cell.angle_alpha   90.00
_cell.angle_beta   90.00
_cell.angle_gamma   90.00
#
_symmetry.space_group_name_H-M   'P 1'
#
loop_
_entity.id
_entity.type
_entity.pdbx_description
1 polymer ?
#
loop_
_entity_poly.entity_id
_entity_poly.type
_entity_poly.pdbx_seq_one_letter_code
_entity_poly.pdbx_strand_id
1 'polypeptide(L)'
;MHIVVNKLRKSPDFIKELTYVIEVNGEVEGAIFYNNSKIVDKMGVEYPIISFGPVFISPQFHRQGLGRKLINYTIEKAKEMGYRAIITL
;
A
#
# COMPACT_ATOMS: atom_id res chain seq x y z
N MET A 1 -18.01 1.89 0.64
CA MET A 1 -16.55 1.77 0.88
C MET A 1 -16.31 0.79 2.02
N HIS A 2 -15.58 -0.29 1.73
CA HIS A 2 -15.53 -1.56 2.46
C HIS A 2 -14.97 -1.46 3.91
N ILE A 3 -15.51 -2.29 4.81
CA ILE A 3 -15.11 -2.46 6.22
C ILE A 3 -13.58 -2.62 6.41
N VAL A 4 -12.90 -3.23 5.45
CA VAL A 4 -11.45 -3.47 5.47
C VAL A 4 -10.65 -2.17 5.45
N VAL A 5 -11.01 -1.22 4.59
CA VAL A 5 -10.31 0.08 4.50
C VAL A 5 -10.50 0.90 5.76
N ASN A 6 -11.70 0.85 6.35
CA ASN A 6 -11.98 1.55 7.61
C ASN A 6 -11.24 0.95 8.81
N LYS A 7 -11.02 -0.37 8.82
CA LYS A 7 -10.20 -1.02 9.86
C LYS A 7 -8.71 -0.71 9.67
N LEU A 8 -8.21 -0.75 8.43
CA LEU A 8 -6.81 -0.43 8.13
C LEU A 8 -6.47 1.01 8.51
N ARG A 9 -7.29 1.99 8.12
CA ARG A 9 -7.06 3.40 8.48
C ARG A 9 -7.06 3.69 9.98
N LYS A 10 -7.62 2.79 10.80
CA LYS A 10 -7.64 2.89 12.27
C LYS A 10 -6.52 2.08 12.93
N SER A 11 -5.75 1.34 12.14
CA SER A 11 -4.60 0.59 12.66
C SER A 11 -3.50 1.58 13.06
N PRO A 12 -2.83 1.38 14.21
CA PRO A 12 -1.64 2.15 14.56
C PRO A 12 -0.51 1.94 13.55
N ASP A 13 -0.52 0.80 12.83
CA ASP A 13 0.49 0.49 11.83
C ASP A 13 0.23 1.20 10.48
N PHE A 14 -0.89 1.89 10.30
CA PHE A 14 -1.25 2.50 9.02
C PHE A 14 -0.33 3.65 8.64
N ILE A 15 0.22 3.61 7.43
CA ILE A 15 1.12 4.63 6.90
C ILE A 15 0.33 5.53 5.94
N LYS A 16 -0.12 6.67 6.45
CA LYS A 16 -0.94 7.61 5.70
C LYS A 16 -0.15 8.27 4.56
N GLU A 17 1.12 8.56 4.81
CA GLU A 17 2.05 9.25 3.91
C GLU A 17 2.41 8.41 2.67
N LEU A 18 2.26 7.09 2.80
CA LEU A 18 2.53 6.13 1.73
C LEU A 18 1.25 5.52 1.13
N THR A 19 0.08 5.98 1.58
CA THR A 19 -1.22 5.59 1.01
C THR A 19 -1.62 6.55 -0.10
N TYR A 20 -1.93 6.00 -1.28
CA TYR A 20 -2.27 6.78 -2.47
C TYR A 20 -3.57 6.30 -3.11
N VAL A 21 -4.22 7.23 -3.82
CA VAL A 21 -5.38 6.98 -4.66
C VAL A 21 -5.06 7.34 -6.11
N ILE A 22 -5.72 6.67 -7.05
CA ILE A 22 -5.78 7.11 -8.44
C ILE A 22 -7.10 7.82 -8.63
N GLU A 23 -7.04 9.01 -9.21
CA GLU A 23 -8.20 9.78 -9.62
C GLU A 23 -8.27 9.81 -11.16
N VAL A 24 -9.45 9.54 -11.72
CA VAL A 24 -9.74 9.72 -13.15
C VAL A 24 -11.03 10.52 -13.24
N ASN A 25 -10.99 11.63 -13.99
CA ASN A 25 -12.14 12.52 -14.18
C ASN A 25 -12.79 13.03 -12.87
N GLY A 26 -12.02 13.23 -11.80
CA GLY A 26 -12.56 13.67 -10.52
C GLY A 26 -13.01 12.54 -9.59
N GLU A 27 -12.98 11.29 -10.04
CA GLU A 27 -13.43 10.14 -9.25
C GLU A 27 -12.27 9.24 -8.82
N VAL A 28 -12.35 8.69 -7.61
CA VAL A 28 -11.35 7.75 -7.09
C VAL A 28 -11.58 6.38 -7.71
N GLU A 29 -10.67 6.00 -8.60
CA GLU A 29 -10.73 4.77 -9.39
C GLU A 29 -9.77 3.68 -8.89
N GLY A 30 -9.05 3.95 -7.82
CA GLY A 30 -8.15 2.98 -7.23
C GLY A 30 -7.47 3.48 -5.98
N ALA A 31 -6.95 2.55 -5.19
CA ALA A 31 -6.13 2.89 -4.05
C ALA A 31 -5.14 1.79 -3.71
N ILE A 32 -4.10 2.20 -2.99
CA ILE A 32 -3.10 1.34 -2.35
C ILE A 32 -2.90 1.84 -0.92
N PHE A 33 -2.93 0.91 0.04
CA PHE A 33 -2.79 1.20 1.46
C PHE A 33 -1.53 0.53 1.98
N TYR A 34 -0.78 1.22 2.84
CA TYR A 34 0.45 0.72 3.45
C TYR A 34 0.33 0.60 4.96
N ASN A 35 1.02 -0.38 5.52
CA ASN A 35 1.16 -0.57 6.96
C ASN A 35 2.62 -0.88 7.34
N ASN A 36 3.02 -0.46 8.53
CA ASN A 36 4.22 -0.95 9.20
C ASN A 36 4.08 -2.46 9.43
N SER A 37 5.19 -3.17 9.32
CA SER A 37 5.23 -4.62 9.48
C SER A 37 6.61 -5.04 9.97
N LYS A 38 6.76 -6.30 10.36
CA LYS A 38 8.05 -6.84 10.80
C LYS A 38 8.23 -8.28 10.36
N ILE A 39 9.46 -8.63 10.04
CA ILE A 39 9.90 -10.03 9.90
C ILE A 39 10.59 -10.39 11.20
N VAL A 40 10.24 -11.55 11.76
CA VAL A 40 10.90 -12.09 12.96
C VAL A 40 11.67 -13.33 12.54
N ASP A 41 12.99 -13.36 12.80
CA ASP A 41 13.79 -14.54 12.50
C ASP A 41 13.66 -15.63 13.57
N LYS A 42 14.34 -16.76 13.36
CA LYS A 42 14.31 -17.92 14.27
C LYS A 42 14.91 -17.62 15.66
N MET A 43 15.70 -16.54 15.78
CA MET A 43 16.31 -16.11 17.03
C MET A 43 15.49 -14.99 17.71
N GLY A 44 14.36 -14.59 17.12
CA GLY A 44 13.49 -13.55 17.65
C GLY A 44 13.91 -12.12 17.28
N VAL A 45 14.88 -11.94 16.37
CA VAL A 45 15.28 -10.61 15.91
C VAL A 45 14.21 -10.05 14.99
N GLU A 46 13.76 -8.83 15.28
CA GLU A 46 12.76 -8.13 14.50
C GLU A 46 13.41 -7.22 13.46
N TYR A 47 12.99 -7.36 12.20
CA TYR A 47 13.41 -6.53 11.08
C TYR A 47 12.22 -5.68 10.64
N PRO A 48 12.24 -4.35 10.85
CA PRO A 48 11.14 -3.48 10.45
C PRO A 48 11.07 -3.39 8.93
N ILE A 49 9.87 -3.62 8.41
CA ILE A 49 9.54 -3.54 6.99
C ILE A 49 8.18 -2.86 6.82
N ILE A 50 7.74 -2.70 5.59
CA ILE A 50 6.38 -2.25 5.28
C ILE A 50 5.67 -3.29 4.43
N SER A 51 4.35 -3.31 4.51
CA SER A 51 3.50 -4.07 3.62
C SER A 51 2.48 -3.16 2.96
N PHE A 52 2.00 -3.54 1.77
CA PHE A 52 0.85 -2.89 1.17
C PHE A 52 -0.28 -3.87 0.90
N GLY A 53 -1.50 -3.38 1.05
CA GLY A 53 -2.73 -4.12 0.79
C GLY A 53 -3.93 -3.56 1.55
N PRO A 54 -5.16 -3.65 1.00
CA PRO A 54 -5.50 -4.10 -0.36
C PRO A 54 -5.07 -3.08 -1.43
N VAL A 55 -4.84 -3.57 -2.65
CA VAL A 55 -4.76 -2.72 -3.84
C VAL A 55 -6.02 -2.96 -4.66
N PHE A 56 -6.69 -1.90 -5.08
CA PHE A 56 -7.83 -2.02 -5.97
C PHE A 56 -7.77 -0.99 -7.09
N ILE A 57 -8.29 -1.39 -8.25
CA ILE A 57 -8.59 -0.52 -9.38
C ILE A 57 -10.03 -0.82 -9.78
N SER A 58 -10.81 0.19 -10.13
CA SER A 58 -12.17 0.02 -10.63
C SER A 58 -12.19 -0.87 -11.87
N PRO A 59 -13.18 -1.77 -12.02
CA PRO A 59 -13.24 -2.73 -13.13
C PRO A 59 -13.10 -2.09 -14.53
N GLN A 60 -13.67 -0.90 -14.72
CA GLN A 60 -13.61 -0.16 -15.97
C GLN A 60 -12.17 0.21 -16.42
N PHE A 61 -11.23 0.27 -15.47
CA PHE A 61 -9.82 0.59 -15.72
C PHE A 61 -8.89 -0.63 -15.60
N HIS A 62 -9.43 -1.84 -15.52
CA HIS A 62 -8.62 -3.06 -15.52
C HIS A 62 -7.87 -3.24 -16.84
N ARG A 63 -6.71 -3.90 -16.79
CA ARG A 63 -5.84 -4.18 -17.94
C ARG A 63 -5.27 -2.96 -18.67
N GLN A 64 -5.45 -1.75 -18.12
CA GLN A 64 -4.88 -0.51 -18.65
C GLN A 64 -3.55 -0.11 -17.97
N GLY A 65 -3.01 -0.96 -17.10
CA GLY A 65 -1.73 -0.72 -16.42
C GLY A 65 -1.78 0.25 -15.24
N LEU A 66 -2.95 0.78 -14.86
CA LEU A 66 -3.09 1.72 -13.73
C LEU A 66 -2.59 1.14 -12.40
N GLY A 67 -2.92 -0.14 -12.11
CA GLY A 67 -2.45 -0.81 -10.90
C GLY A 67 -0.92 -0.89 -10.84
N ARG A 68 -0.27 -1.23 -11.96
CA ARG A 68 1.20 -1.26 -12.05
C ARG A 68 1.81 0.13 -11.87
N LYS A 69 1.20 1.16 -12.47
CA LYS A 69 1.64 2.56 -12.31
C LYS A 69 1.56 2.99 -10.84
N LEU A 70 0.46 2.67 -10.16
CA LEU A 70 0.26 2.98 -8.74
C LEU A 70 1.33 2.30 -7.87
N ILE A 71 1.50 0.99 -8.04
CA ILE A 71 2.46 0.19 -7.28
C ILE A 71 3.87 0.76 -7.48
N ASN A 72 4.32 0.91 -8.73
CA ASN A 72 5.65 1.43 -9.05
C ASN A 72 5.89 2.82 -8.44
N TYR A 73 4.90 3.72 -8.56
CA TYR A 73 5.00 5.06 -7.97
C TYR A 73 5.18 4.98 -6.44
N THR A 74 4.38 4.17 -5.76
CA THR A 74 4.49 4.05 -4.29
C THR A 74 5.76 3.33 -3.82
N ILE A 75 6.31 2.40 -4.62
CA ILE A 75 7.61 1.78 -4.34
C ILE A 75 8.72 2.83 -4.34
N GLU A 76 8.74 3.73 -5.33
CA GLU A 76 9.74 4.81 -5.36
C GLU A 76 9.56 5.76 -4.17
N LYS A 77 8.32 6.11 -3.81
CA LYS A 77 8.06 6.90 -2.59
C LYS A 77 8.52 6.21 -1.31
N ALA A 78 8.32 4.91 -1.20
CA ALA A 78 8.81 4.15 -0.05
C ALA A 78 10.35 4.20 0.05
N LYS A 79 11.05 4.09 -1.08
CA LYS A 79 12.51 4.21 -1.13
C LYS A 79 12.98 5.61 -0.74
N GLU A 80 12.34 6.65 -1.25
CA GLU A 80 12.63 8.06 -0.88
C GLU A 80 12.48 8.29 0.63
N MET A 81 11.51 7.62 1.26
CA MET A 81 11.28 7.67 2.71
C MET A 81 12.25 6.80 3.53
N GLY A 82 13.17 6.07 2.88
CA GLY A 82 14.18 5.24 3.53
C GLY A 82 13.76 3.81 3.86
N TYR A 83 12.58 3.37 3.41
CA TYR A 83 12.16 1.97 3.60
C TYR A 83 13.00 1.03 2.73
N ARG A 84 13.46 -0.07 3.32
CA ARG A 84 14.39 -1.01 2.68
C ARG A 84 13.73 -2.24 2.07
N ALA A 85 12.53 -2.58 2.52
CA ALA A 85 11.82 -3.75 2.05
C ALA A 85 10.30 -3.54 2.12
N ILE A 86 9.62 -4.06 1.10
CA ILE A 86 8.17 -4.12 0.99
C ILE A 86 7.79 -5.60 0.87
N ILE A 87 6.83 -6.06 1.67
CA ILE A 87 6.23 -7.38 1.52
C ILE A 87 4.78 -7.27 1.06
N THR A 88 4.36 -8.21 0.22
CA THR A 88 2.98 -8.36 -0.24
C THR A 88 2.52 -9.76 0.14
N LEU A 89 1.37 -9.87 0.80
CA LEU A 89 0.73 -11.16 1.13
C LEU A 89 -0.21 -11.61 0.02
#